data_AF-A0A353R0A7-F1
#
_entry.id   AF-A0A353R0A7-F1
#
_cell.length_a   1.000
_cell.length_b   1.000
_cell.length_c   1.000
_cell.angle_alpha   90.00
_cell.angle_beta   90.00
_cell.angle_gamma   90.00
#
_symmetry.space_group_name_H-M   'P 1'
#
loop_
_entity.id
_entity.type
_entity.pdbx_description
1 polymer ?
#
loop_
_entity_poly.entity_id
_entity_poly.type
_entity_poly.pdbx_seq_one_letter_code
_entity_poly.pdbx_strand_id
1 'polypeptide(L)'
;MPFGPLRLDDGRIRFRLWAPAQRAPKLQISDDRAEYVLPMDPCGDGWFECVTNRARTGQTYCFRLDSGLAVPDPASRFQPRDAHGPSELIDPHAYRWRHEDWRGRPWREAVIYELHVGSFSPEGTYQGVIKRLDHLVELGITAIELMPVADFPGRRNWGYDGVLPFAPDSAYGRPEDLKALIDAAHAHGLMLFLDVVYNHFGPDGNYLNAYAPSFFTPRHHTPWGEAINFDDDDSATVRAYFIHNALYWLEEYRFDGLRLDAVHAIRDDSEPHVLTALAEAVRGRF
;
A
#
# COMPACT_ATOMS: atom_id res chain seq x y z
N MET A 1 3.30 -11.13 6.42
CA MET A 1 3.28 -10.50 5.08
C MET A 1 4.62 -10.72 4.39
N PRO A 2 4.66 -11.19 3.12
CA PRO A 2 5.90 -11.51 2.43
C PRO A 2 6.58 -10.31 1.73
N PHE A 3 5.88 -9.18 1.59
CA PHE A 3 6.33 -7.96 0.91
C PHE A 3 6.76 -6.85 1.87
N GLY A 4 7.72 -6.04 1.42
CA GLY A 4 8.26 -4.90 2.15
C GLY A 4 9.12 -5.30 3.37
N PRO A 5 9.58 -4.31 4.15
CA PRO A 5 10.36 -4.55 5.35
C PRO A 5 9.53 -5.25 6.44
N LEU A 6 10.16 -6.20 7.15
CA LEU A 6 9.58 -6.89 8.30
C LEU A 6 10.57 -6.92 9.46
N ARG A 7 10.16 -6.47 10.64
CA ARG A 7 10.92 -6.67 11.89
C ARG A 7 10.76 -8.12 12.34
N LEU A 8 11.89 -8.81 12.51
CA LEU A 8 11.96 -10.18 13.03
C LEU A 8 12.00 -10.18 14.56
N ASP A 9 11.70 -11.34 15.16
CA ASP A 9 11.66 -11.54 16.62
C ASP A 9 13.00 -11.24 17.31
N ASP A 10 14.12 -11.42 16.60
CA ASP A 10 15.47 -11.11 17.08
C ASP A 10 15.86 -9.62 16.93
N GLY A 11 14.92 -8.79 16.48
CA GLY A 11 15.07 -7.36 16.30
C GLY A 11 15.73 -6.92 14.99
N ARG A 12 16.20 -7.84 14.14
CA ARG A 12 16.68 -7.52 12.79
C ARG A 12 15.53 -7.17 11.87
N ILE A 13 15.84 -6.45 10.79
CA ILE A 13 14.87 -6.11 9.74
C ILE A 13 15.20 -6.94 8.51
N ARG A 14 14.19 -7.62 7.98
CA ARG A 14 14.21 -8.33 6.71
C ARG A 14 13.61 -7.45 5.63
N PHE A 15 14.39 -7.17 4.59
CA PHE A 15 13.93 -6.54 3.35
C PHE A 15 13.81 -7.61 2.27
N ARG A 16 12.73 -7.58 1.48
CA ARG A 16 12.53 -8.51 0.37
C ARG A 16 12.08 -7.78 -0.87
N LEU A 17 12.58 -8.24 -2.02
CA LEU A 17 12.18 -7.77 -3.34
C LEU A 17 11.94 -8.98 -4.23
N TRP A 18 10.79 -9.03 -4.89
CA TRP A 18 10.57 -9.95 -5.99
C TRP A 18 11.05 -9.30 -7.28
N ALA A 19 12.11 -9.83 -7.86
CA ALA A 19 12.83 -9.24 -8.98
C ALA A 19 13.38 -10.32 -9.91
N PRO A 20 12.51 -11.09 -10.58
CA PRO A 20 12.90 -12.25 -11.40
C PRO A 20 13.84 -11.90 -12.56
N ALA A 21 13.89 -10.65 -13.02
CA ALA A 21 14.80 -10.20 -14.06
C ALA A 21 16.17 -9.71 -13.53
N GLN A 22 16.40 -9.73 -12.21
CA GLN A 22 17.65 -9.30 -11.59
C GLN A 22 18.52 -10.50 -11.21
N ARG A 23 19.84 -10.28 -11.14
CA ARG A 23 20.82 -11.28 -10.71
C ARG A 23 21.34 -11.02 -9.30
N ALA A 24 21.64 -9.76 -8.98
CA ALA A 24 22.24 -9.40 -7.71
C ALA A 24 21.82 -7.98 -7.27
N PRO A 25 20.51 -7.73 -7.06
CA PRO A 25 20.04 -6.46 -6.54
C PRO A 25 20.62 -6.22 -5.14
N LYS A 26 20.75 -4.94 -4.77
CA LYS A 26 21.29 -4.53 -3.48
C LYS A 26 20.29 -3.68 -2.73
N LEU A 27 20.30 -3.78 -1.42
CA LEU A 27 19.59 -2.85 -0.54
C LEU A 27 20.50 -1.67 -0.23
N GLN A 28 20.05 -0.46 -0.48
CA GLN A 28 20.70 0.76 -0.01
C GLN A 28 19.88 1.36 1.13
N ILE A 29 20.51 1.60 2.27
CA ILE A 29 19.91 2.28 3.43
C ILE A 29 20.69 3.57 3.64
N SER A 30 20.00 4.69 3.75
CA SER A 30 20.60 6.01 3.89
C SER A 30 19.90 6.84 4.98
N ASP A 31 20.71 7.55 5.76
CA ASP A 31 20.30 8.68 6.59
C ASP A 31 21.26 9.87 6.40
N ASP A 32 21.08 10.95 7.17
CA ASP A 32 21.92 12.15 7.07
C ASP A 32 23.40 11.93 7.43
N ARG A 33 23.76 10.78 8.02
CA ARG A 33 25.09 10.49 8.57
C ARG A 33 25.78 9.33 7.89
N ALA A 34 25.04 8.37 7.35
CA ALA A 34 25.60 7.15 6.79
C ALA A 34 24.77 6.60 5.63
N GLU A 35 25.48 5.96 4.72
CA GLU A 35 24.91 5.15 3.66
C GLU A 35 25.50 3.73 3.73
N TYR A 36 24.63 2.73 3.64
CA TYR A 36 24.97 1.32 3.62
C TYR A 36 24.42 0.69 2.36
N VAL A 37 25.28 0.03 1.59
CA VAL A 37 24.86 -0.83 0.48
C VAL A 37 25.12 -2.27 0.87
N LEU A 38 24.06 -3.07 0.92
CA LEU A 38 24.07 -4.46 1.37
C LEU A 38 23.66 -5.37 0.21
N PRO A 39 24.34 -6.50 -0.03
CA PRO A 39 23.88 -7.49 -0.98
C PRO A 39 22.53 -8.08 -0.53
N MET A 40 21.70 -8.46 -1.49
CA MET A 40 20.52 -9.28 -1.24
C MET A 40 20.78 -10.69 -1.75
N ASP A 41 20.48 -11.69 -0.92
CA ASP A 41 20.68 -13.09 -1.24
C ASP A 41 19.45 -13.64 -1.98
N PRO A 42 19.62 -14.41 -3.07
CA PRO A 42 18.50 -15.07 -3.73
C PRO A 42 17.89 -16.13 -2.82
N CYS A 43 16.56 -16.16 -2.71
CA CYS A 43 15.83 -17.12 -1.87
C CYS A 43 14.81 -17.97 -2.63
N GLY A 44 14.93 -18.03 -3.97
CA GLY A 44 14.08 -18.86 -4.85
C GLY A 44 12.95 -18.06 -5.51
N ASP A 45 12.42 -18.57 -6.62
CA ASP A 45 11.24 -18.05 -7.32
C ASP A 45 11.28 -16.54 -7.64
N GLY A 46 12.48 -16.03 -7.99
CA GLY A 46 12.71 -14.62 -8.31
C GLY A 46 12.83 -13.69 -7.10
N TRP A 47 12.80 -14.21 -5.87
CA TRP A 47 12.94 -13.43 -4.65
C TRP A 47 14.38 -13.21 -4.21
N PHE A 48 14.62 -12.02 -3.68
CA PHE A 48 15.86 -11.61 -3.02
C PHE A 48 15.58 -11.10 -1.62
N GLU A 49 16.47 -11.37 -0.68
CA GLU A 49 16.31 -11.00 0.74
C GLU A 49 17.60 -10.41 1.33
N CYS A 50 17.45 -9.41 2.20
CA CYS A 50 18.53 -8.93 3.08
C CYS A 50 18.02 -8.82 4.52
N VAL A 51 18.67 -9.53 5.45
CA VAL A 51 18.39 -9.44 6.89
C VAL A 51 19.52 -8.70 7.59
N THR A 52 19.21 -7.56 8.20
CA THR A 52 20.22 -6.66 8.76
C THR A 52 19.81 -6.06 10.10
N ASN A 53 20.79 -5.79 10.96
CA ASN A 53 20.64 -5.00 12.19
C ASN A 53 21.07 -3.53 12.00
N ARG A 54 21.43 -3.13 10.78
CA ARG A 54 21.88 -1.76 10.46
C ARG A 54 20.72 -0.79 10.21
N ALA A 55 19.55 -1.31 9.88
CA ALA A 55 18.36 -0.51 9.60
C ALA A 55 17.68 -0.06 10.90
N ARG A 56 17.22 1.19 10.93
CA ARG A 56 16.42 1.78 12.02
C ARG A 56 15.21 2.50 11.43
N THR A 57 14.10 2.48 12.17
CA THR A 57 12.89 3.24 11.84
C THR A 57 13.22 4.71 11.58
N GLY A 58 12.60 5.29 10.55
CA GLY A 58 12.82 6.66 10.09
C GLY A 58 13.99 6.82 9.11
N GLN A 59 14.83 5.79 8.93
CA GLN A 59 15.81 5.81 7.84
C GLN A 59 15.15 5.57 6.50
N THR A 60 15.76 6.11 5.45
CA THR A 60 15.31 5.88 4.07
C THR A 60 16.06 4.70 3.45
N TYR A 61 15.43 4.01 2.50
CA TYR A 61 16.03 2.92 1.76
C TYR A 61 15.49 2.84 0.34
N CYS A 62 16.25 2.21 -0.54
CA CYS A 62 15.85 1.87 -1.89
C CYS A 62 16.53 0.57 -2.33
N PHE A 63 16.03 -0.03 -3.41
CA PHE A 63 16.70 -1.15 -4.05
C PHE A 63 17.54 -0.63 -5.22
N ARG A 64 18.81 -1.07 -5.28
CA ARG A 64 19.68 -0.85 -6.44
C ARG A 64 19.64 -2.07 -7.34
N LEU A 65 19.16 -1.87 -8.55
CA LEU A 65 19.11 -2.87 -9.61
C LEU A 65 20.51 -3.10 -10.20
N ASP A 66 20.68 -4.18 -10.96
CA ASP A 66 21.92 -4.53 -11.65
C ASP A 66 22.39 -3.42 -12.63
N SER A 67 21.43 -2.66 -13.18
CA SER A 67 21.70 -1.50 -14.04
C SER A 67 22.30 -0.30 -13.29
N GLY A 68 22.30 -0.32 -11.96
CA GLY A 68 22.66 0.80 -11.09
C GLY A 68 21.49 1.73 -10.76
N LEU A 69 20.33 1.55 -11.41
CA LEU A 69 19.10 2.29 -11.09
C LEU A 69 18.68 2.03 -9.64
N ALA A 70 18.43 3.11 -8.90
CA ALA A 70 17.82 3.05 -7.57
C ALA A 70 16.30 3.20 -7.73
N VAL A 71 15.53 2.29 -7.12
CA VAL A 71 14.06 2.27 -7.18
C VAL A 71 13.48 2.19 -5.76
N PRO A 72 12.31 2.82 -5.52
CA PRO A 72 11.57 2.62 -4.27
C PRO A 72 11.17 1.16 -4.09
N ASP A 73 10.82 0.79 -2.86
CA ASP A 73 10.17 -0.50 -2.62
C ASP A 73 8.75 -0.47 -3.20
N PRO A 74 8.35 -1.38 -4.11
CA PRO A 74 6.96 -1.46 -4.59
C PRO A 74 5.97 -1.70 -3.45
N ALA A 75 6.41 -2.27 -2.32
CA ALA A 75 5.65 -2.43 -1.09
C ALA A 75 6.11 -1.47 0.01
N SER A 76 6.56 -0.27 -0.37
CA SER A 76 6.89 0.83 0.54
C SER A 76 5.74 1.10 1.50
N ARG A 77 6.07 1.40 2.76
CA ARG A 77 5.09 1.82 3.77
C ARG A 77 4.90 3.32 3.81
N PHE A 78 5.83 4.08 3.22
CA PHE A 78 5.78 5.53 3.15
C PHE A 78 6.85 6.09 2.21
N GLN A 79 6.51 7.12 1.44
CA GLN A 79 7.41 7.85 0.54
C GLN A 79 7.60 9.30 0.98
N PRO A 80 8.59 9.62 1.82
CA PRO A 80 8.79 10.98 2.34
C PRO A 80 9.25 11.99 1.27
N ARG A 81 9.69 11.50 0.10
CA ARG A 81 10.25 12.30 -0.99
C ARG A 81 9.60 11.94 -2.33
N ASP A 82 8.26 11.79 -2.31
CA ASP A 82 7.43 11.48 -3.48
C ASP A 82 7.69 10.07 -4.07
N ALA A 83 6.90 9.64 -5.05
CA ALA A 83 6.88 8.29 -5.60
C ALA A 83 8.25 7.81 -6.14
N HIS A 84 9.10 8.72 -6.62
CA HIS A 84 10.45 8.39 -7.10
C HIS A 84 11.52 8.36 -6.01
N GLY A 85 11.21 8.90 -4.82
CA GLY A 85 12.13 9.00 -3.71
C GLY A 85 12.42 7.65 -3.04
N PRO A 86 13.39 7.61 -2.12
CA PRO A 86 13.61 6.42 -1.30
C PRO A 86 12.45 6.22 -0.32
N SER A 87 12.10 4.97 -0.08
CA SER A 87 11.10 4.55 0.89
C SER A 87 11.58 4.79 2.32
N GLU A 88 10.67 5.07 3.25
CA GLU A 88 11.00 5.19 4.68
C GLU A 88 10.70 3.88 5.42
N LEU A 89 11.62 3.46 6.29
CA LEU A 89 11.36 2.33 7.18
C LEU A 89 10.43 2.78 8.32
N ILE A 90 9.17 2.34 8.25
CA ILE A 90 8.14 2.66 9.24
C ILE A 90 8.08 1.57 10.33
N ASP A 91 7.88 1.99 11.58
CA ASP A 91 7.52 1.07 12.66
C ASP A 91 5.99 0.93 12.69
N PRO A 92 5.42 -0.25 12.35
CA PRO A 92 3.98 -0.44 12.33
C PRO A 92 3.32 -0.23 13.70
N HIS A 93 4.07 -0.41 14.79
CA HIS A 93 3.57 -0.30 16.16
C HIS A 93 3.79 1.08 16.80
N ALA A 94 4.32 2.05 16.07
CA ALA A 94 4.56 3.40 16.60
C ALA A 94 3.26 4.11 17.01
N TYR A 95 2.16 3.87 16.27
CA TYR A 95 0.85 4.42 16.60
C TYR A 95 0.13 3.53 17.62
N ARG A 96 -0.33 4.14 18.73
CA ARG A 96 -1.12 3.47 19.76
C ARG A 96 -2.60 3.75 19.55
N TRP A 97 -3.33 2.74 19.11
CA TRP A 97 -4.78 2.79 18.95
C TRP A 97 -5.47 3.05 20.29
N ARG A 98 -6.52 3.90 20.28
CA ARG A 98 -7.28 4.25 21.48
C ARG A 98 -8.65 3.59 21.51
N HIS A 99 -9.20 3.27 20.33
CA HIS A 99 -10.52 2.67 20.18
C HIS A 99 -10.43 1.20 19.76
N GLU A 100 -9.70 0.39 20.53
CA GLU A 100 -9.48 -1.04 20.23
C GLU A 100 -10.72 -1.91 20.34
N ASP A 101 -11.77 -1.43 21.02
CA ASP A 101 -13.05 -2.12 21.17
C ASP A 101 -13.99 -1.92 19.98
N TRP A 102 -13.60 -1.12 18.99
CA TRP A 102 -14.38 -0.96 17.75
C TRP A 102 -14.54 -2.30 17.00
N ARG A 103 -15.75 -2.59 16.54
CA ARG A 103 -16.10 -3.83 15.83
C ARG A 103 -16.83 -3.57 14.50
N GLY A 104 -16.78 -2.34 13.99
CA GLY A 104 -17.57 -1.92 12.84
C GLY A 104 -19.05 -1.75 13.17
N ARG A 105 -19.84 -1.50 12.13
CA ARG A 105 -21.32 -1.45 12.18
C ARG A 105 -21.90 -2.49 11.23
N PRO A 106 -23.17 -2.92 11.44
CA PRO A 106 -23.84 -3.75 10.47
C PRO A 106 -23.92 -3.04 9.10
N TRP A 107 -23.56 -3.73 8.02
CA TRP A 107 -23.53 -3.15 6.66
C TRP A 107 -24.84 -2.47 6.25
N ARG A 108 -26.00 -2.99 6.68
CA ARG A 108 -27.32 -2.40 6.41
C ARG A 108 -27.53 -0.99 7.00
N GLU A 109 -26.65 -0.55 7.90
CA GLU A 109 -26.66 0.81 8.47
C GLU A 109 -25.77 1.78 7.70
N ALA A 110 -25.04 1.31 6.68
CA ALA A 110 -24.09 2.12 5.92
C ALA A 110 -24.81 3.22 5.12
N VAL A 111 -24.45 4.45 5.42
CA VAL A 111 -24.74 5.67 4.66
C VAL A 111 -23.38 6.27 4.35
N ILE A 112 -22.93 6.06 3.12
CA ILE A 112 -21.55 6.31 2.69
C ILE A 112 -21.40 7.76 2.24
N TYR A 113 -20.33 8.39 2.73
CA TYR A 113 -19.85 9.68 2.25
C TYR A 113 -18.48 9.49 1.58
N GLU A 114 -18.43 9.61 0.25
CA GLU A 114 -17.18 9.58 -0.51
C GLU A 114 -16.38 10.87 -0.27
N LEU A 115 -15.09 10.74 0.05
CA LEU A 115 -14.24 11.84 0.50
C LEU A 115 -12.87 11.82 -0.18
N HIS A 116 -12.56 12.91 -0.87
CA HIS A 116 -11.21 13.20 -1.35
C HIS A 116 -10.41 13.99 -0.31
N VAL A 117 -9.38 13.39 0.29
CA VAL A 117 -8.63 14.00 1.40
C VAL A 117 -8.05 15.36 1.03
N GLY A 118 -7.45 15.47 -0.17
CA GLY A 118 -6.77 16.68 -0.63
C GLY A 118 -7.67 17.89 -0.90
N SER A 119 -8.99 17.72 -1.02
CA SER A 119 -9.93 18.83 -1.30
C SER A 119 -11.04 18.99 -0.26
N PHE A 120 -11.15 18.07 0.70
CA PHE A 120 -12.22 18.10 1.70
C PHE A 120 -12.08 19.24 2.71
N SER A 121 -10.84 19.60 3.06
CA SER A 121 -10.54 20.74 3.93
C SER A 121 -9.50 21.68 3.29
N PRO A 122 -9.38 22.93 3.75
CA PRO A 122 -8.35 23.85 3.28
C PRO A 122 -6.92 23.32 3.46
N GLU A 123 -6.68 22.50 4.49
CA GLU A 123 -5.39 21.87 4.72
C GLU A 123 -5.11 20.72 3.74
N GLY A 124 -6.15 20.01 3.26
CA GLY A 124 -5.99 18.87 2.35
C GLY A 124 -5.27 17.67 2.98
N THR A 125 -5.47 17.44 4.28
CA THR A 125 -4.77 16.39 5.06
C THR A 125 -5.72 15.54 5.88
N TYR A 126 -5.24 14.39 6.38
CA TYR A 126 -6.00 13.55 7.31
C TYR A 126 -6.44 14.32 8.57
N GLN A 127 -5.58 15.19 9.12
CA GLN A 127 -5.92 16.08 10.25
C GLN A 127 -7.05 17.06 9.90
N GLY A 128 -7.08 17.54 8.65
CA GLY A 128 -8.17 18.35 8.12
C GLY A 128 -9.50 17.62 8.12
N VAL A 129 -9.50 16.32 7.78
CA VAL A 129 -10.70 15.47 7.84
C VAL A 129 -11.17 15.28 9.28
N ILE A 130 -10.25 14.99 10.22
CA ILE A 130 -10.56 14.80 11.65
C ILE A 130 -11.37 15.98 12.22
N LYS A 131 -11.00 17.22 11.87
CA LYS A 131 -11.67 18.44 12.34
C LYS A 131 -13.14 18.57 11.90
N ARG A 132 -13.62 17.71 10.99
CA ARG A 132 -14.96 17.76 10.41
C ARG A 132 -15.77 16.49 10.67
N LEU A 133 -15.27 15.54 11.47
CA LEU A 133 -15.99 14.30 11.77
C LEU A 133 -17.32 14.58 12.48
N ASP A 134 -17.36 15.50 13.44
CA ASP A 134 -18.60 15.92 14.11
C ASP A 134 -19.68 16.37 13.12
N HIS A 135 -19.28 17.11 12.08
CA HIS A 135 -20.20 17.56 11.03
C HIS A 135 -20.77 16.39 10.23
N LEU A 136 -19.94 15.37 9.91
CA LEU A 136 -20.40 14.18 9.20
C LEU A 136 -21.36 13.35 10.06
N VAL A 137 -21.10 13.24 11.36
CA VAL A 137 -22.01 12.59 12.32
C VAL A 137 -23.34 13.35 12.41
N GLU A 138 -23.31 14.68 12.54
CA GLU A 138 -24.51 15.52 12.60
C GLU A 138 -25.36 15.41 11.31
N LEU A 139 -24.69 15.28 10.15
CA LEU A 139 -25.35 15.03 8.87
C LEU A 139 -26.05 13.66 8.79
N GLY A 140 -25.67 12.71 9.66
CA GLY A 140 -26.22 11.35 9.71
C GLY A 140 -25.42 10.33 8.90
N ILE A 141 -24.18 10.65 8.50
CA ILE A 141 -23.27 9.71 7.85
C ILE A 141 -22.85 8.62 8.84
N THR A 142 -22.71 7.40 8.36
CA THR A 142 -22.28 6.25 9.18
C THR A 142 -21.03 5.57 8.64
N ALA A 143 -20.62 5.89 7.41
CA ALA A 143 -19.43 5.39 6.76
C ALA A 143 -18.77 6.48 5.91
N ILE A 144 -17.45 6.60 6.01
CA ILE A 144 -16.63 7.42 5.11
C ILE A 144 -15.92 6.48 4.14
N GLU A 145 -16.03 6.74 2.84
CA GLU A 145 -15.23 6.09 1.81
C GLU A 145 -14.15 7.08 1.36
N LEU A 146 -12.89 6.82 1.73
CA LEU A 146 -11.78 7.61 1.22
C LEU A 146 -11.52 7.21 -0.23
N MET A 147 -11.44 8.22 -1.10
CA MET A 147 -10.80 8.05 -2.42
C MET A 147 -9.36 7.52 -2.25
N PRO A 148 -8.75 6.93 -3.30
CA PRO A 148 -7.49 6.22 -3.13
C PRO A 148 -6.38 7.07 -2.54
N VAL A 149 -5.64 6.48 -1.60
CA VAL A 149 -4.52 7.14 -0.91
C VAL A 149 -3.17 6.55 -1.26
N ALA A 150 -3.10 5.58 -2.18
CA ALA A 150 -1.83 5.02 -2.63
C ALA A 150 -0.94 6.12 -3.21
N ASP A 151 0.33 6.17 -2.81
CA ASP A 151 1.28 7.23 -3.19
C ASP A 151 1.40 7.34 -4.72
N PHE A 152 1.29 8.58 -5.19
CA PHE A 152 1.32 8.96 -6.60
C PHE A 152 2.29 10.12 -6.81
N PRO A 153 2.82 10.33 -8.03
CA PRO A 153 3.67 11.49 -8.30
C PRO A 153 2.97 12.84 -8.09
N GLY A 154 3.64 13.73 -7.37
CA GLY A 154 3.19 15.10 -7.16
C GLY A 154 2.38 15.31 -5.89
N ARG A 155 1.55 16.37 -5.87
CA ARG A 155 0.86 16.81 -4.64
C ARG A 155 -0.67 16.81 -4.73
N ARG A 156 -1.21 16.59 -5.92
CA ARG A 156 -2.65 16.67 -6.20
C ARG A 156 -2.99 15.67 -7.27
N ASN A 157 -3.72 14.64 -6.87
CA ASN A 157 -4.31 13.65 -7.72
C ASN A 157 -5.62 13.20 -7.06
N TRP A 158 -6.56 12.64 -7.81
CA TRP A 158 -7.72 11.98 -7.23
C TRP A 158 -7.38 10.65 -6.54
N GLY A 159 -6.20 10.09 -6.82
CA GLY A 159 -5.66 8.86 -6.23
C GLY A 159 -5.55 7.70 -7.22
N TYR A 160 -6.19 7.80 -8.38
CA TYR A 160 -6.22 6.71 -9.37
C TYR A 160 -4.90 6.50 -10.11
N ASP A 161 -3.98 7.48 -10.09
CA ASP A 161 -2.62 7.33 -10.61
C ASP A 161 -1.62 6.78 -9.56
N GLY A 162 -2.12 6.09 -8.53
CA GLY A 162 -1.29 5.48 -7.49
C GLY A 162 -0.30 4.46 -8.07
N VAL A 163 0.95 4.50 -7.59
CA VAL A 163 2.02 3.58 -8.04
C VAL A 163 2.65 2.76 -6.92
N LEU A 164 2.42 3.14 -5.65
CA LEU A 164 2.90 2.39 -4.49
C LEU A 164 1.71 2.04 -3.57
N PRO A 165 0.96 0.97 -3.88
CA PRO A 165 -0.29 0.59 -3.21
C PRO A 165 -0.23 0.43 -1.68
N PHE A 166 0.95 0.26 -1.10
CA PHE A 166 1.16 0.07 0.34
C PHE A 166 1.53 1.36 1.10
N ALA A 167 1.82 2.44 0.37
CA ALA A 167 2.21 3.71 0.96
C ALA A 167 1.04 4.68 0.89
N PRO A 168 0.54 5.23 2.02
CA PRO A 168 -0.34 6.38 1.97
C PRO A 168 0.44 7.60 1.46
N ASP A 169 -0.21 8.38 0.60
CA ASP A 169 0.40 9.52 -0.07
C ASP A 169 0.89 10.59 0.92
N SER A 170 2.15 10.99 0.75
CA SER A 170 2.83 11.91 1.67
C SER A 170 2.24 13.33 1.67
N ALA A 171 1.49 13.73 0.64
CA ALA A 171 0.81 15.03 0.60
C ALA A 171 -0.36 15.10 1.58
N TYR A 172 -0.98 13.97 1.93
CA TYR A 172 -2.11 13.90 2.86
C TYR A 172 -1.70 13.78 4.34
N GLY A 173 -0.49 13.27 4.60
CA GLY A 173 0.07 13.10 5.94
C GLY A 173 0.94 11.86 6.06
N ARG A 174 1.47 11.59 7.24
CA ARG A 174 2.27 10.40 7.51
C ARG A 174 1.37 9.18 7.81
N PRO A 175 1.91 7.94 7.82
CA PRO A 175 1.14 6.75 8.18
C PRO A 175 0.40 6.87 9.52
N GLU A 176 1.03 7.48 10.52
CA GLU A 176 0.42 7.74 11.83
C GLU A 176 -0.75 8.73 11.77
N ASP A 177 -0.78 9.67 10.83
CA ASP A 177 -1.89 10.60 10.64
C ASP A 177 -3.11 9.90 10.05
N LEU A 178 -2.90 8.98 9.11
CA LEU A 178 -3.98 8.15 8.58
C LEU A 178 -4.55 7.23 9.66
N LYS A 179 -3.69 6.60 10.47
CA LYS A 179 -4.15 5.82 11.64
C LYS A 179 -4.92 6.69 12.63
N ALA A 180 -4.47 7.92 12.87
CA ALA A 180 -5.19 8.87 13.72
C ALA A 180 -6.56 9.25 13.18
N LEU A 181 -6.72 9.39 11.86
CA LEU A 181 -8.03 9.62 11.24
C LEU A 181 -8.98 8.45 11.47
N ILE A 182 -8.50 7.23 11.22
CA ILE A 182 -9.32 6.02 11.37
C ILE A 182 -9.73 5.82 12.84
N ASP A 183 -8.78 5.93 13.77
CA ASP A 183 -9.04 5.84 15.22
C ASP A 183 -10.03 6.92 15.69
N ALA A 184 -9.88 8.16 15.19
CA ALA A 184 -10.81 9.23 15.49
C ALA A 184 -12.22 8.96 14.92
N ALA A 185 -12.33 8.45 13.70
CA ALA A 185 -13.62 8.14 13.11
C ALA A 185 -14.33 6.97 13.81
N HIS A 186 -13.58 5.93 14.22
CA HIS A 186 -14.09 4.86 15.07
C HIS A 186 -14.64 5.40 16.40
N ALA A 187 -13.97 6.38 17.00
CA ALA A 187 -14.46 7.09 18.20
C ALA A 187 -15.83 7.75 17.97
N HIS A 188 -16.09 8.21 16.74
CA HIS A 188 -17.34 8.87 16.34
C HIS A 188 -18.41 7.87 15.83
N GLY A 189 -18.15 6.56 15.90
CA GLY A 189 -19.08 5.55 15.41
C GLY A 189 -19.20 5.53 13.88
N LEU A 190 -18.15 5.94 13.17
CA LEU A 190 -18.08 5.95 11.71
C LEU A 190 -17.22 4.78 11.22
N MET A 191 -17.74 4.02 10.25
CA MET A 191 -16.93 3.06 9.50
C MET A 191 -16.02 3.79 8.51
N LEU A 192 -14.80 3.30 8.29
CA LEU A 192 -13.87 3.81 7.29
C LEU A 192 -13.62 2.77 6.20
N PHE A 193 -13.93 3.13 4.96
CA PHE A 193 -13.62 2.35 3.77
C PHE A 193 -12.50 3.02 2.98
N LEU A 194 -11.69 2.21 2.32
CA LEU A 194 -10.67 2.70 1.40
C LEU A 194 -10.96 2.24 -0.03
N ASP A 195 -10.98 3.18 -0.97
CA ASP A 195 -10.93 2.88 -2.39
C ASP A 195 -9.52 2.40 -2.78
N VAL A 196 -9.44 1.21 -3.37
CA VAL A 196 -8.18 0.57 -3.78
C VAL A 196 -8.20 0.23 -5.28
N VAL A 197 -7.09 0.53 -5.94
CA VAL A 197 -6.93 0.36 -7.39
C VAL A 197 -6.07 -0.86 -7.68
N TYR A 198 -6.71 -1.97 -8.06
CA TYR A 198 -6.03 -3.25 -8.36
C TYR A 198 -6.09 -3.64 -9.83
N ASN A 199 -6.56 -2.74 -10.69
CA ASN A 199 -6.73 -2.99 -12.12
C ASN A 199 -5.63 -2.35 -12.99
N HIS A 200 -4.88 -1.36 -12.47
CA HIS A 200 -3.74 -0.74 -13.13
C HIS A 200 -2.80 -0.07 -12.10
N PHE A 201 -1.69 0.49 -12.58
CA PHE A 201 -0.87 1.46 -11.86
C PHE A 201 -0.87 2.79 -12.61
N GLY A 202 -0.62 3.89 -11.88
CA GLY A 202 -0.40 5.18 -12.51
C GLY A 202 0.75 5.20 -13.52
N PRO A 203 0.76 6.19 -14.44
CA PRO A 203 1.67 6.22 -15.58
C PRO A 203 3.11 6.61 -15.23
N ASP A 204 3.38 7.09 -14.02
CA ASP A 204 4.69 7.60 -13.60
C ASP A 204 5.03 7.15 -12.17
N GLY A 205 6.28 6.75 -11.94
CA GLY A 205 6.75 6.24 -10.64
C GLY A 205 6.60 4.73 -10.40
N ASN A 206 5.97 3.98 -11.31
CA ASN A 206 5.95 2.52 -11.25
C ASN A 206 7.20 1.90 -11.90
N TYR A 207 8.06 1.30 -11.09
CA TYR A 207 9.32 0.70 -11.54
C TYR A 207 9.28 -0.82 -11.77
N LEU A 208 8.13 -1.49 -11.59
CA LEU A 208 8.03 -2.95 -11.65
C LEU A 208 8.59 -3.54 -12.95
N ASN A 209 8.33 -2.90 -14.10
CA ASN A 209 8.85 -3.33 -15.40
C ASN A 209 10.39 -3.40 -15.47
N ALA A 210 11.12 -2.65 -14.63
CA ALA A 210 12.57 -2.63 -14.65
C ALA A 210 13.22 -3.89 -14.03
N TYR A 211 12.50 -4.63 -13.19
CA TYR A 211 13.04 -5.79 -12.46
C TYR A 211 12.10 -7.01 -12.37
N ALA A 212 10.82 -6.81 -12.64
CA ALA A 212 9.78 -7.82 -12.64
C ALA A 212 8.82 -7.60 -13.84
N PRO A 213 9.30 -7.69 -15.09
CA PRO A 213 8.43 -7.52 -16.26
C PRO A 213 7.27 -8.52 -16.29
N SER A 214 7.43 -9.72 -15.71
CA SER A 214 6.35 -10.71 -15.54
C SER A 214 5.27 -10.30 -14.53
N PHE A 215 5.40 -9.15 -13.86
CA PHE A 215 4.30 -8.55 -13.10
C PHE A 215 3.14 -8.11 -14.03
N PHE A 216 3.46 -7.87 -15.30
CA PHE A 216 2.49 -7.53 -16.35
C PHE A 216 2.39 -8.66 -17.37
N THR A 217 1.26 -8.72 -18.06
CA THR A 217 1.03 -9.71 -19.12
C THR A 217 0.55 -9.03 -20.40
N PRO A 218 1.04 -9.44 -21.57
CA PRO A 218 0.51 -9.01 -22.85
C PRO A 218 -0.79 -9.74 -23.22
N ARG A 219 -1.22 -10.75 -22.45
CA ARG A 219 -2.44 -11.53 -22.71
C ARG A 219 -3.70 -10.66 -22.66
N HIS A 220 -3.66 -9.63 -21.83
CA HIS A 220 -4.78 -8.74 -21.56
C HIS A 220 -4.40 -7.29 -21.88
N HIS A 221 -5.40 -6.49 -22.23
CA HIS A 221 -5.24 -5.05 -22.44
C HIS A 221 -6.23 -4.28 -21.54
N THR A 222 -5.75 -3.22 -20.91
CA THR A 222 -6.59 -2.30 -20.14
C THR A 222 -6.60 -0.91 -20.79
N PRO A 223 -7.63 -0.07 -20.54
CA PRO A 223 -7.65 1.31 -21.03
C PRO A 223 -6.57 2.23 -20.45
N TRP A 224 -5.93 1.84 -19.34
CA TRP A 224 -5.06 2.72 -18.53
C TRP A 224 -3.59 2.28 -18.48
N GLY A 225 -3.23 1.16 -19.09
CA GLY A 225 -1.85 0.68 -19.12
C GLY A 225 -1.73 -0.81 -19.43
N GLU A 226 -0.52 -1.34 -19.21
CA GLU A 226 -0.27 -2.78 -19.30
C GLU A 226 -1.11 -3.54 -18.27
N ALA A 227 -1.63 -4.69 -18.65
CA ALA A 227 -2.46 -5.48 -17.76
C ALA A 227 -1.60 -6.16 -16.69
N ILE A 228 -2.07 -6.10 -15.44
CA ILE A 228 -1.48 -6.82 -14.32
C ILE A 228 -1.65 -8.32 -14.54
N ASN A 229 -0.59 -9.08 -14.29
CA ASN A 229 -0.57 -10.53 -14.50
C ASN A 229 -1.22 -11.30 -13.35
N PHE A 230 -2.51 -11.60 -13.48
CA PHE A 230 -3.24 -12.41 -12.51
C PHE A 230 -3.40 -13.90 -12.90
N ASP A 231 -3.12 -14.28 -14.15
CA ASP A 231 -3.43 -15.61 -14.69
C ASP A 231 -2.36 -16.22 -15.62
N ASP A 232 -1.24 -15.53 -15.84
CA ASP A 232 -0.14 -16.01 -16.65
C ASP A 232 0.95 -16.67 -15.79
N ASP A 233 2.03 -17.09 -16.44
CA ASP A 233 3.24 -17.55 -15.77
C ASP A 233 3.69 -16.54 -14.70
N ASP A 234 4.15 -17.01 -13.54
CA ASP A 234 4.57 -16.21 -12.38
C ASP A 234 3.48 -15.35 -11.70
N SER A 235 2.21 -15.44 -12.13
CA SER A 235 1.09 -14.68 -11.56
C SER A 235 0.85 -14.91 -10.06
N ALA A 236 1.30 -16.03 -9.50
CA ALA A 236 1.10 -16.36 -8.09
C ALA A 236 1.63 -15.27 -7.14
N THR A 237 2.81 -14.70 -7.43
CA THR A 237 3.38 -13.61 -6.62
C THR A 237 2.61 -12.31 -6.79
N VAL A 238 2.13 -12.02 -8.01
CA VAL A 238 1.34 -10.83 -8.34
C VAL A 238 -0.02 -10.88 -7.64
N ARG A 239 -0.73 -12.01 -7.71
CA ARG A 239 -1.96 -12.27 -6.95
C ARG A 239 -1.73 -12.07 -5.45
N ALA A 240 -0.66 -12.65 -4.91
CA ALA A 240 -0.30 -12.50 -3.50
C ALA A 240 -0.01 -11.05 -3.12
N TYR A 241 0.59 -10.25 -4.01
CA TYR A 241 0.87 -8.84 -3.78
C TYR A 241 -0.41 -8.04 -3.50
N PHE A 242 -1.44 -8.19 -4.33
CA PHE A 242 -2.71 -7.48 -4.15
C PHE A 242 -3.56 -8.04 -3.00
N ILE A 243 -3.56 -9.36 -2.80
CA ILE A 243 -4.24 -9.96 -1.63
C ILE A 243 -3.61 -9.46 -0.32
N HIS A 244 -2.28 -9.42 -0.24
CA HIS A 244 -1.60 -8.89 0.94
C HIS A 244 -1.74 -7.37 1.07
N ASN A 245 -1.93 -6.63 -0.03
CA ASN A 245 -2.25 -5.21 0.04
C ASN A 245 -3.64 -4.98 0.67
N ALA A 246 -4.64 -5.76 0.26
CA ALA A 246 -5.97 -5.69 0.86
C ALA A 246 -5.92 -6.01 2.36
N LEU A 247 -5.26 -7.12 2.72
CA LEU A 247 -5.07 -7.49 4.13
C LEU A 247 -4.26 -6.44 4.89
N TYR A 248 -3.27 -5.80 4.27
CA TYR A 248 -2.50 -4.74 4.91
C TYR A 248 -3.37 -3.57 5.35
N TRP A 249 -4.21 -3.05 4.47
CA TRP A 249 -5.09 -1.92 4.79
C TRP A 249 -6.09 -2.27 5.90
N LEU A 250 -6.62 -3.50 5.89
CA LEU A 250 -7.56 -3.97 6.92
C LEU A 250 -6.87 -4.29 8.26
N GLU A 251 -5.66 -4.87 8.26
CA GLU A 251 -4.96 -5.28 9.49
C GLU A 251 -4.16 -4.12 10.13
N GLU A 252 -3.34 -3.43 9.34
CA GLU A 252 -2.41 -2.41 9.85
C GLU A 252 -3.13 -1.10 10.17
N TYR A 253 -4.01 -0.68 9.27
CA TYR A 253 -4.73 0.59 9.38
C TYR A 253 -6.15 0.42 9.92
N ARG A 254 -6.64 -0.82 10.07
CA ARG A 254 -7.98 -1.09 10.63
C ARG A 254 -9.11 -0.41 9.85
N PHE A 255 -8.98 -0.30 8.52
CA PHE A 255 -10.14 0.03 7.68
C PHE A 255 -11.23 -1.04 7.87
N ASP A 256 -12.49 -0.61 7.83
CA ASP A 256 -13.68 -1.45 7.99
C ASP A 256 -14.06 -2.19 6.70
N GLY A 257 -13.50 -1.77 5.56
CA GLY A 257 -13.67 -2.43 4.29
C GLY A 257 -12.95 -1.72 3.15
N LEU A 258 -13.05 -2.30 1.96
CA LEU A 258 -12.43 -1.78 0.75
C LEU A 258 -13.48 -1.64 -0.36
N ARG A 259 -13.38 -0.56 -1.14
CA ARG A 259 -14.08 -0.41 -2.41
C ARG A 259 -13.05 -0.68 -3.52
N LEU A 260 -13.33 -1.63 -4.41
CA LEU A 260 -12.37 -2.03 -5.43
C LEU A 260 -12.68 -1.31 -6.74
N ASP A 261 -11.72 -0.52 -7.21
CA ASP A 261 -11.87 0.24 -8.45
C ASP A 261 -11.92 -0.65 -9.68
N ALA A 262 -12.82 -0.29 -10.60
CA ALA A 262 -12.98 -0.86 -11.93
C ALA A 262 -12.77 -2.39 -12.00
N VAL A 263 -13.45 -3.16 -11.14
CA VAL A 263 -13.29 -4.63 -11.06
C VAL A 263 -13.45 -5.37 -12.40
N HIS A 264 -14.19 -4.80 -13.35
CA HIS A 264 -14.35 -5.32 -14.70
C HIS A 264 -13.06 -5.28 -15.55
N ALA A 265 -12.07 -4.49 -15.15
CA ALA A 265 -10.75 -4.39 -15.76
C ALA A 265 -9.69 -5.25 -15.05
N ILE A 266 -10.04 -5.90 -13.94
CA ILE A 266 -9.22 -6.95 -13.33
C ILE A 266 -9.43 -8.21 -14.17
N ARG A 267 -8.51 -8.46 -15.10
CA ARG A 267 -8.55 -9.60 -16.02
C ARG A 267 -7.83 -10.78 -15.39
N ASP A 268 -8.56 -11.87 -15.20
CA ASP A 268 -8.04 -13.10 -14.63
C ASP A 268 -8.92 -14.28 -15.05
N ASP A 269 -8.40 -15.13 -15.93
CA ASP A 269 -9.09 -16.33 -16.41
C ASP A 269 -8.85 -17.56 -15.49
N SER A 270 -8.20 -17.37 -14.33
CA SER A 270 -7.96 -18.45 -13.36
C SER A 270 -9.24 -18.89 -12.64
N GLU A 271 -9.28 -20.15 -12.22
CA GLU A 271 -10.28 -20.67 -11.29
C GLU A 271 -9.59 -21.09 -9.96
N PRO A 272 -9.85 -20.40 -8.83
CA PRO A 272 -10.74 -19.26 -8.65
C PRO A 272 -10.16 -17.92 -9.16
N HIS A 273 -11.04 -17.02 -9.58
CA HIS A 273 -10.70 -15.62 -9.90
C HIS A 273 -10.06 -14.91 -8.70
N VAL A 274 -9.17 -13.95 -8.92
CA VAL A 274 -8.35 -13.27 -7.90
C VAL A 274 -9.22 -12.52 -6.91
N LEU A 275 -10.33 -11.94 -7.37
CA LEU A 275 -11.34 -11.33 -6.51
C LEU A 275 -12.00 -12.32 -5.55
N THR A 276 -12.23 -13.57 -5.98
CA THR A 276 -12.73 -14.64 -5.10
C THR A 276 -11.66 -15.00 -4.07
N ALA A 277 -10.42 -15.24 -4.52
CA ALA A 277 -9.30 -15.54 -3.63
C ALA A 277 -9.02 -14.42 -2.60
N LEU A 278 -9.14 -13.16 -3.03
CA LEU A 278 -9.03 -11.99 -2.16
C LEU A 278 -10.15 -11.97 -1.12
N ALA A 279 -11.40 -12.16 -1.55
CA ALA A 279 -12.53 -12.15 -0.63
C ALA A 279 -12.49 -13.33 0.36
N GLU A 280 -12.02 -14.50 -0.07
CA GLU A 280 -11.76 -15.65 0.81
C GLU A 280 -10.64 -15.37 1.81
N ALA A 281 -9.54 -14.76 1.37
CA ALA A 281 -8.43 -14.39 2.24
C ALA A 281 -8.85 -13.39 3.33
N VAL A 282 -9.65 -12.38 2.97
CA VAL A 282 -10.19 -11.40 3.93
C VAL A 282 -11.12 -12.08 4.94
N ARG A 283 -12.10 -12.88 4.47
CA ARG A 283 -13.04 -13.59 5.36
C ARG A 283 -12.39 -14.69 6.21
N GLY A 284 -11.26 -15.24 5.78
CA GLY A 284 -10.48 -16.20 6.56
C GLY A 284 -9.70 -15.54 7.70
N ARG A 285 -9.56 -14.22 7.69
CA ARG A 285 -8.73 -13.46 8.62
C ARG A 285 -9.54 -12.70 9.69
N PHE A 286 -10.72 -12.23 9.34
CA PHE A 286 -11.63 -11.43 10.18
C PHE A 286 -12.99 -12.10 10.30
#